data_AF-A0A9X6F6F8-F1
#
_entry.id   AF-A0A9X6F6F8-F1
#
_cell.length_a   1.000
_cell.length_b   1.000
_cell.length_c   1.000
_cell.angle_alpha   90.00
_cell.angle_beta   90.00
_cell.angle_gamma   90.00
#
_symmetry.space_group_name_H-M   'P 1'
#
loop_
_entity.id
_entity.type
_entity.pdbx_description
1 polymer ?
#
loop_
_entity_poly.entity_id
_entity_poly.type
_entity_poly.pdbx_seq_one_letter_code
_entity_poly.pdbx_strand_id
1 'polypeptide(L)'
;MEQEKIDILAETLLLEVITQKVEMIEQLPIMLKGIDYLNGWAEVISKTTECEIFESDAPSVMNFFTVGEKVLIELEMPCLISTWQNREQLLRITTTVKAKCLVSHAEVFDWNNMNKIELLNRQKDVQFVELNYIDTECDDIRAY
;
A
#
# COMPACT_ATOMS: atom_id res chain seq x y z
N MET A 1 16.66 18.93 3.98
CA MET A 1 17.75 17.98 3.67
C MET A 1 17.48 16.59 4.24
N GLU A 2 17.00 16.42 5.48
CA GLU A 2 16.54 15.10 5.98
C GLU A 2 15.13 14.75 5.47
N GLN A 3 14.14 15.64 5.62
CA GLN A 3 12.77 15.43 5.13
C GLN A 3 12.75 15.05 3.64
N GLU A 4 13.44 15.82 2.80
CA GLU A 4 13.53 15.58 1.36
C GLU A 4 14.02 14.16 1.01
N LYS A 5 15.00 13.61 1.76
CA LYS A 5 15.46 12.23 1.57
C LYS A 5 14.40 11.20 1.97
N ILE A 6 13.61 11.49 3.00
CA ILE A 6 12.52 10.61 3.46
C ILE A 6 11.36 10.65 2.46
N ASP A 7 11.01 11.82 1.93
CA ASP A 7 9.99 11.96 0.89
C ASP A 7 10.39 11.16 -0.35
N ILE A 8 11.65 11.30 -0.79
CA ILE A 8 12.24 10.48 -1.85
C ILE A 8 12.15 8.98 -1.57
N LEU A 9 12.53 8.55 -0.36
CA LEU A 9 12.48 7.14 0.02
C LEU A 9 11.04 6.62 0.03
N ALA A 10 10.08 7.47 0.40
CA ALA A 10 8.66 7.17 0.37
C ALA A 10 8.14 7.02 -1.06
N GLU A 11 8.45 7.96 -1.95
CA GLU A 11 8.04 7.97 -3.36
C GLU A 11 8.73 6.91 -4.21
N THR A 12 9.85 6.35 -3.75
CA THR A 12 10.61 5.31 -4.47
C THR A 12 10.38 3.93 -3.87
N LEU A 13 11.13 3.56 -2.82
CA LEU A 13 11.11 2.23 -2.26
C LEU A 13 9.78 1.90 -1.58
N LEU A 14 9.28 2.80 -0.72
CA LEU A 14 8.10 2.47 0.08
C LEU A 14 6.85 2.38 -0.77
N LEU A 15 6.70 3.22 -1.80
CA LEU A 15 5.61 3.12 -2.76
C LEU A 15 5.54 1.70 -3.35
N GLU A 16 6.63 1.20 -3.92
CA GLU A 16 6.67 -0.15 -4.52
C GLU A 16 6.39 -1.26 -3.49
N VAL A 17 6.96 -1.15 -2.29
CA VAL A 17 6.79 -2.14 -1.23
C VAL A 17 5.36 -2.15 -0.66
N ILE A 18 4.74 -0.98 -0.53
CA ILE A 18 3.35 -0.82 -0.07
C ILE A 18 2.38 -1.27 -1.14
N THR A 19 2.58 -0.89 -2.40
CA THR A 19 1.76 -1.36 -3.52
C THR A 19 1.71 -2.88 -3.56
N GLN A 20 2.87 -3.55 -3.55
CA GLN A 20 2.89 -5.02 -3.52
C GLN A 20 2.16 -5.61 -2.32
N LYS A 21 2.26 -4.97 -1.15
CA LYS A 21 1.62 -5.47 0.07
C LYS A 21 0.10 -5.30 -0.01
N VAL A 22 -0.37 -4.16 -0.51
CA VAL A 22 -1.78 -3.80 -0.68
C VAL A 22 -2.45 -4.71 -1.73
N GLU A 23 -1.75 -5.05 -2.81
CA GLU A 23 -2.25 -5.92 -3.89
C GLU A 23 -2.35 -7.40 -3.50
N MET A 24 -1.88 -7.79 -2.32
CA MET A 24 -2.08 -9.14 -1.80
C MET A 24 -3.57 -9.39 -1.47
N ILE A 25 -4.14 -10.48 -1.99
CA ILE A 25 -5.54 -10.86 -1.76
C ILE A 25 -5.86 -10.97 -0.26
N GLU A 26 -4.89 -11.37 0.57
CA GLU A 26 -5.04 -11.47 2.02
C GLU A 26 -5.33 -10.12 2.71
N GLN A 27 -5.07 -8.99 2.04
CA GLN A 27 -5.43 -7.67 2.56
C GLN A 27 -6.90 -7.33 2.32
N LEU A 28 -7.56 -7.95 1.34
CA LEU A 28 -8.93 -7.60 0.97
C LEU A 28 -9.93 -7.70 2.14
N PRO A 29 -9.91 -8.74 3.00
CA PRO A 29 -10.78 -8.78 4.18
C PRO A 29 -10.49 -7.66 5.19
N ILE A 30 -9.25 -7.16 5.24
CA ILE A 30 -8.83 -6.09 6.15
C ILE A 30 -9.32 -4.75 5.61
N MET A 31 -9.17 -4.51 4.29
CA MET A 31 -9.67 -3.33 3.60
C MET A 31 -11.18 -3.17 3.76
N LEU A 32 -11.93 -4.25 3.53
CA LEU A 32 -13.40 -4.22 3.54
C LEU A 32 -14.01 -4.31 4.96
N LYS A 33 -13.18 -4.32 6.00
CA LYS A 33 -13.64 -4.48 7.37
C LYS A 33 -14.51 -3.28 7.78
N GLY A 34 -15.78 -3.56 8.13
CA GLY A 34 -16.75 -2.55 8.57
C GLY A 34 -17.59 -1.94 7.43
N ILE A 35 -17.47 -2.46 6.21
CA ILE A 35 -18.34 -2.09 5.08
C ILE A 35 -19.55 -3.02 5.06
N ASP A 36 -20.61 -2.63 5.79
CA ASP A 36 -21.79 -3.49 6.01
C ASP A 36 -22.83 -3.45 4.86
N TYR A 37 -22.71 -2.50 3.93
CA TYR A 37 -23.69 -2.34 2.85
C TYR A 37 -23.47 -3.27 1.65
N LEU A 38 -22.35 -3.99 1.60
CA LEU A 38 -22.06 -4.96 0.54
C LEU A 38 -22.57 -6.35 0.92
N ASN A 39 -23.70 -6.74 0.35
CA ASN A 39 -24.23 -8.09 0.51
C ASN A 39 -23.31 -9.13 -0.16
N GLY A 40 -23.01 -10.23 0.56
CA GLY A 40 -22.27 -11.36 -0.01
C GLY A 40 -20.75 -11.19 -0.14
N TRP A 41 -20.14 -10.23 0.58
CA TRP A 41 -18.69 -9.98 0.58
C TRP A 41 -17.81 -11.23 0.69
N ALA A 42 -18.18 -12.19 1.55
CA ALA A 42 -17.44 -13.44 1.71
C ALA A 42 -17.36 -14.26 0.41
N GLU A 43 -18.44 -14.28 -0.39
CA GLU A 43 -18.44 -14.95 -1.69
C GLU A 43 -17.57 -14.19 -2.69
N VAL A 44 -17.64 -12.85 -2.72
CA VAL A 44 -16.83 -12.03 -3.61
C VAL A 44 -15.35 -12.21 -3.32
N ILE A 45 -14.94 -12.06 -2.07
CA ILE A 45 -13.56 -12.27 -1.62
C ILE A 45 -13.06 -13.67 -2.00
N SER A 46 -13.90 -14.70 -1.85
CA SER A 46 -13.51 -16.08 -2.20
C SER A 46 -13.31 -16.30 -3.71
N LYS A 47 -13.93 -15.47 -4.54
CA LYS A 47 -13.84 -15.51 -6.01
C LYS A 47 -12.74 -14.61 -6.55
N THR A 48 -12.30 -13.61 -5.79
CA THR A 48 -11.22 -12.70 -6.17
C THR A 48 -9.93 -13.48 -6.37
N THR A 49 -9.36 -13.37 -7.57
CA THR A 49 -8.08 -13.98 -7.94
C THR A 49 -6.95 -12.96 -7.99
N GLU A 50 -7.27 -11.66 -8.00
CA GLU A 50 -6.30 -10.59 -8.17
C GLU A 50 -6.83 -9.28 -7.59
N CYS A 51 -5.92 -8.46 -7.07
CA CYS A 51 -6.17 -7.15 -6.49
C CYS A 51 -5.07 -6.23 -7.01
N GLU A 52 -5.43 -5.08 -7.57
CA GLU A 52 -4.50 -4.17 -8.24
C GLU A 52 -4.80 -2.73 -7.82
N ILE A 53 -3.76 -1.96 -7.49
CA ILE A 53 -3.89 -0.51 -7.37
C ILE A 53 -4.00 0.04 -8.79
N PHE A 54 -5.22 0.42 -9.18
CA PHE A 54 -5.48 1.00 -10.49
C PHE A 54 -5.00 2.45 -10.58
N GLU A 55 -5.13 3.20 -9.48
CA GLU A 55 -4.70 4.59 -9.38
C GLU A 55 -4.27 4.88 -7.94
N SER A 56 -3.22 5.67 -7.77
CA SER A 56 -2.78 6.16 -6.46
C SER A 56 -2.11 7.50 -6.57
N ASP A 57 -2.27 8.32 -5.54
CA ASP A 57 -1.46 9.51 -5.36
C ASP A 57 -0.07 9.14 -4.83
N ALA A 58 0.88 10.08 -4.92
CA ALA A 58 2.17 9.93 -4.27
C ALA A 58 2.00 9.79 -2.75
N PRO A 59 2.76 8.90 -2.08
CA PRO A 59 2.71 8.79 -0.63
C PRO A 59 3.09 10.11 0.06
N SER A 60 2.26 10.56 0.98
CA SER A 60 2.55 11.71 1.84
C SER A 60 3.17 11.22 3.15
N VAL A 61 4.40 11.65 3.43
CA VAL A 61 5.06 11.36 4.71
C VAL A 61 4.44 12.22 5.81
N MET A 62 3.81 11.57 6.78
CA MET A 62 3.15 12.24 7.90
C MET A 62 4.13 12.50 9.04
N ASN A 63 4.96 11.51 9.36
CA ASN A 63 6.01 11.62 10.37
C ASN A 63 7.17 10.69 10.04
N PHE A 64 8.34 11.00 10.59
CA PHE A 64 9.46 10.07 10.64
C PHE A 64 10.27 10.23 11.93
N PHE A 65 10.83 9.13 12.42
CA PHE A 65 11.60 9.10 13.66
C PHE A 65 12.77 8.13 13.52
N THR A 66 13.94 8.52 14.02
CA THR A 66 15.08 7.61 14.14
C THR A 66 14.85 6.66 15.32
N VAL A 67 14.93 5.36 15.07
CA VAL A 67 14.77 4.28 16.06
C VAL A 67 15.99 3.38 15.98
N GLY A 68 17.02 3.69 16.79
CA GLY A 68 18.32 3.04 16.69
C GLY A 68 18.99 3.35 15.35
N GLU A 69 19.34 2.31 14.59
CA GLU A 69 19.94 2.43 13.24
C GLU A 69 18.90 2.42 12.11
N LYS A 70 17.60 2.44 12.46
CA LYS A 70 16.48 2.43 11.52
C LYS A 70 15.75 3.76 11.54
N VAL A 71 15.03 4.04 10.47
CA VAL A 71 14.07 5.15 10.41
C VAL A 71 12.66 4.57 10.34
N LEU A 72 11.83 4.97 11.30
CA LEU A 72 10.41 4.72 11.30
C LEU A 72 9.75 5.80 10.46
N ILE A 73 8.98 5.41 9.46
CA ILE A 73 8.28 6.32 8.54
C ILE A 73 6.79 5.99 8.63
N GLU A 74 5.99 7.03 8.87
CA GLU A 74 4.53 6.98 8.84
C GLU A 74 4.08 7.75 7.61
N LEU A 75 3.29 7.10 6.74
CA LEU A 75 2.84 7.70 5.50
C LEU A 75 1.39 7.35 5.17
N GLU A 76 0.80 8.19 4.33
CA GLU A 76 -0.55 8.04 3.80
C GLU A 76 -0.52 8.01 2.28
N MET A 77 -1.31 7.13 1.67
CA MET A 77 -1.40 6.98 0.23
C MET A 77 -2.87 6.73 -0.17
N PRO A 78 -3.59 7.76 -0.64
CA PRO A 78 -4.88 7.60 -1.29
C PRO A 78 -4.74 6.69 -2.52
N CYS A 79 -5.65 5.74 -2.66
CA CYS A 79 -5.62 4.77 -3.74
C CYS A 79 -7.01 4.27 -4.13
N LEU A 80 -7.10 3.91 -5.40
CA LEU A 80 -8.22 3.24 -6.03
C LEU A 80 -7.77 1.82 -6.39
N ILE A 81 -8.40 0.84 -5.77
CA ILE A 81 -8.05 -0.57 -5.89
C ILE A 81 -9.15 -1.28 -6.67
N SER A 82 -8.77 -2.07 -7.66
CA SER A 82 -9.68 -2.94 -8.41
C SER A 82 -9.44 -4.39 -8.04
N THR A 83 -10.52 -5.14 -7.84
CA THR A 83 -10.45 -6.60 -7.63
C THR A 83 -11.01 -7.32 -8.83
N TRP A 84 -10.46 -8.50 -9.11
CA TRP A 84 -10.76 -9.23 -10.33
C TRP A 84 -10.99 -10.72 -10.07
N GLN A 85 -11.83 -11.32 -10.90
CA GLN A 85 -11.92 -12.77 -11.09
C GLN A 85 -11.70 -13.05 -12.58
N ASN A 86 -10.59 -13.70 -12.94
CA ASN A 86 -10.32 -14.09 -14.33
C ASN A 86 -10.52 -12.95 -15.37
N ARG A 87 -10.05 -11.72 -15.05
CA ARG A 87 -10.20 -10.48 -15.85
C ARG A 87 -11.59 -9.82 -15.84
N GLU A 88 -12.54 -10.33 -15.07
CA GLU A 88 -13.79 -9.62 -14.79
C GLU A 88 -13.63 -8.80 -13.50
N GLN A 89 -13.86 -7.50 -13.58
CA GLN A 89 -13.78 -6.62 -12.41
C GLN A 89 -14.96 -6.90 -11.48
N LEU A 90 -14.67 -7.15 -10.21
CA LEU A 90 -15.69 -7.42 -9.19
C LEU A 90 -16.01 -6.17 -8.39
N LEU A 91 -14.98 -5.59 -7.78
CA LEU A 91 -15.11 -4.44 -6.88
C LEU A 91 -14.17 -3.32 -7.32
N ARG A 92 -14.59 -2.10 -7.00
CA ARG A 92 -13.74 -0.91 -6.97
C ARG A 92 -13.73 -0.38 -5.55
N ILE A 93 -12.56 -0.26 -4.96
CA ILE A 93 -12.37 0.16 -3.57
C ILE A 93 -11.60 1.49 -3.56
N THR A 94 -12.20 2.53 -3.01
CA THR A 94 -11.55 3.82 -2.77
C THR A 94 -11.12 3.86 -1.31
N THR A 95 -9.84 4.12 -1.02
CA THR A 95 -9.35 4.15 0.36
C THR A 95 -8.07 4.95 0.50
N THR A 96 -7.74 5.34 1.73
CA THR A 96 -6.40 5.82 2.08
C THR A 96 -5.65 4.74 2.84
N VAL A 97 -4.52 4.32 2.28
CA VAL A 97 -3.59 3.40 2.93
C VAL A 97 -2.76 4.18 3.94
N LYS A 98 -2.79 3.76 5.21
CA LYS A 98 -1.87 4.24 6.25
C LYS A 98 -0.84 3.17 6.53
N ALA A 99 0.42 3.47 6.23
CA ALA A 99 1.52 2.55 6.44
C ALA A 99 2.50 3.09 7.47
N LYS A 100 2.99 2.18 8.32
CA LYS A 100 4.08 2.42 9.24
C LYS A 100 5.20 1.42 8.96
N CYS A 101 6.32 1.94 8.48
CA CYS A 101 7.43 1.13 8.00
C CYS A 101 8.71 1.49 8.75
N LEU A 102 9.48 0.47 9.14
CA LEU A 102 10.86 0.63 9.60
C LEU A 102 11.79 0.36 8.42
N VAL A 103 12.60 1.34 8.05
CA VAL A 103 13.60 1.21 6.99
C VAL A 103 14.99 1.19 7.60
N SER A 104 15.74 0.13 7.31
CA SER A 104 17.13 0.00 7.74
C SER A 104 18.05 0.72 6.75
N HIS A 105 19.17 1.26 7.23
CA HIS A 105 20.20 1.87 6.37
C HIS A 105 19.70 3.05 5.50
N ALA A 106 18.65 3.75 5.93
CA ALA A 106 18.04 4.85 5.18
C ALA A 106 19.05 5.95 4.80
N GLU A 107 20.07 6.18 5.63
CA GLU A 107 21.11 7.20 5.39
C GLU A 107 22.30 6.72 4.54
N VAL A 108 22.43 5.40 4.33
CA VAL A 108 23.61 4.80 3.68
C VAL A 108 23.44 4.73 2.17
N PHE A 109 22.21 4.56 1.70
CA PHE A 109 21.91 4.35 0.29
C PHE A 109 21.36 5.60 -0.37
N ASP A 110 21.78 5.83 -1.62
CA ASP A 110 21.22 6.85 -2.48
C ASP A 110 20.03 6.28 -3.25
N TRP A 111 18.86 6.26 -2.60
CA TRP A 111 17.63 5.65 -3.10
C TRP A 111 17.17 6.25 -4.43
N ASN A 112 17.48 7.52 -4.69
CA ASN A 112 17.12 8.23 -5.93
C ASN A 112 17.82 7.68 -7.17
N ASN A 113 19.03 7.16 -7.01
CA ASN A 113 19.85 6.70 -8.12
C ASN A 113 19.68 5.19 -8.37
N MET A 114 18.81 4.52 -7.60
CA MET A 114 18.50 3.11 -7.80
C MET A 114 17.41 2.94 -8.86
N ASN A 115 17.62 2.00 -9.78
CA ASN A 115 16.55 1.57 -10.68
C ASN A 115 15.55 0.65 -9.96
N LYS A 116 14.42 0.36 -10.60
CA LYS A 116 13.34 -0.47 -10.03
C LYS A 116 13.83 -1.83 -9.52
N ILE A 117 14.71 -2.52 -10.25
CA ILE A 117 15.22 -3.84 -9.83
C ILE A 117 16.07 -3.70 -8.55
N GLU A 118 16.88 -2.65 -8.47
CA GLU A 118 17.69 -2.36 -7.29
C GLU A 118 16.82 -2.04 -6.08
N LEU A 119 15.79 -1.21 -6.23
CA LEU A 119 14.82 -0.91 -5.17
C LEU A 119 14.11 -2.17 -4.69
N LEU A 120 13.64 -3.03 -5.60
CA LEU A 120 12.98 -4.30 -5.25
C LEU A 120 13.91 -5.23 -4.45
N ASN A 121 15.20 -5.27 -4.77
CA ASN A 121 16.20 -6.03 -4.00
C ASN A 121 16.40 -5.50 -2.57
N ARG A 122 15.92 -4.29 -2.27
CA ARG A 122 15.96 -3.63 -0.96
C ARG A 122 14.67 -3.74 -0.18
N GLN A 123 13.63 -4.40 -0.72
CA GLN A 123 12.40 -4.67 0.04
C GLN A 123 12.67 -5.35 1.38
N LYS A 124 13.70 -6.20 1.46
CA LYS A 124 14.18 -6.84 2.70
C LYS A 124 14.62 -5.88 3.80
N ASP A 125 14.98 -4.64 3.43
CA ASP A 125 15.43 -3.60 4.35
C ASP A 125 14.24 -2.83 4.95
N VAL A 126 13.03 -3.07 4.43
CA VAL A 126 11.75 -2.51 4.90
C VAL A 126 11.01 -3.54 5.75
N GLN A 127 10.62 -3.14 6.94
CA GLN A 127 9.78 -3.92 7.84
C GLN A 127 8.44 -3.20 8.05
N PHE A 128 7.34 -3.83 7.66
CA PHE A 128 6.00 -3.36 8.01
C PHE A 128 5.78 -3.50 9.52
N VAL A 129 5.49 -2.38 10.17
CA VAL A 129 5.03 -2.35 11.56
C VAL A 129 3.50 -2.38 11.57
N GLU A 130 2.88 -1.59 10.68
CA GLU A 130 1.44 -1.44 10.60
C GLU A 130 1.01 -1.10 9.18
N LEU A 131 -0.16 -1.62 8.78
CA LEU A 131 -0.83 -1.28 7.54
C LEU A 131 -2.33 -1.25 7.82
N ASN A 132 -2.94 -0.08 7.64
CA ASN A 132 -4.36 0.13 7.85
C ASN A 132 -4.98 0.78 6.62
N TYR A 133 -6.29 0.63 6.51
CA TYR A 133 -7.12 1.23 5.50
C TYR A 133 -8.13 2.12 6.20
N ILE A 134 -8.23 3.38 5.77
CA ILE A 134 -9.21 4.32 6.30
C ILE A 134 -10.03 4.92 5.16
N ASP A 135 -11.15 5.52 5.54
CA ASP A 135 -12.08 6.18 4.64
C ASP A 135 -12.44 5.27 3.44
N THR A 136 -12.61 3.98 3.72
CA THR A 136 -12.80 2.96 2.69
C THR A 136 -14.25 2.95 2.22
N GLU A 137 -14.43 3.16 0.92
CA GLU A 137 -15.68 2.97 0.20
C GLU A 137 -15.47 1.89 -0.86
N CYS A 138 -16.54 1.17 -1.23
CA CYS A 138 -16.44 0.09 -2.19
C CYS A 138 -17.71 -0.02 -3.04
N ASP A 139 -17.52 0.00 -4.35
CA ASP A 139 -18.58 -0.19 -5.34
C ASP A 139 -18.58 -1.64 -5.86
N ASP A 140 -19.77 -2.25 -5.93
CA ASP A 140 -19.97 -3.54 -6.60
C ASP A 140 -20.22 -3.31 -8.09
N ILE A 141 -19.19 -3.56 -8.90
CA ILE A 141 -19.22 -3.29 -10.35
C ILE A 141 -20.03 -4.37 -11.10
N ARG A 142 -20.33 -5.51 -10.47
CA ARG A 142 -21.14 -6.58 -11.08
C ARG A 142 -22.62 -6.20 -11.23
N ALA A 143 -23.07 -5.17 -10.50
CA ALA A 143 -24.44 -4.71 -10.52
C ALA A 143 -24.78 -3.80 -11.71
N TYR A 144 -23.83 -3.54 -12.60
CA TYR A 144 -23.95 -2.66 -13.77
C TYR A 144 -23.75 -3.39 -15.10
#